data_AF-R6X217-F1
#
_entry.id   AF-R6X217-F1
#
_cell.length_a   1.000
_cell.length_b   1.000
_cell.length_c   1.000
_cell.angle_alpha   90.00
_cell.angle_beta   90.00
_cell.angle_gamma   90.00
#
_symmetry.space_group_name_H-M   'P 1'
#
loop_
_entity.id
_entity.type
_entity.pdbx_description
1 polymer ?
#
loop_
_entity_poly.entity_id
_entity_poly.type
_entity_poly.pdbx_seq_one_letter_code
_entity_poly.pdbx_strand_id
1 'polypeptide(L)'
;MRSKIITILLLLGICISGMGQTLQTAQKMDSVKLDSLNQAASNPDFIQAYLLVISEGKAFYSVYGHAALRMVCKEKGLDYCFTFEMDMNKSSYLDVFTRKAKAGFAPVPTSQFLDSYKQEGRGVKAFLLNLQPKEKQNLWKVLDEEAMNGSVWTFDYTSVNCMSMVTYAINKAIAPAEVRLKTLPQVVKGDMGEWMDYVSRRSPWVRLIMHSVLWNVKDGEAKSEDLLTPEMMETVMPQAVIADASGKVRSLSIGKPSTLLPQVYQDNPCWFRPWMALVLTVLIIVIAIGLYRKKTTRNKKK
;
A
#
# COMPACT_ATOMS: atom_id res chain seq x y z
N MET A 1 39.15 -34.85 56.69
CA MET A 1 38.07 -34.64 55.70
C MET A 1 37.30 -33.31 55.81
N ARG A 2 37.47 -32.48 56.87
CA ARG A 2 36.68 -31.23 57.04
C ARG A 2 37.22 -29.98 56.32
N SER A 3 38.45 -29.99 55.80
CA SER A 3 39.09 -28.80 55.20
C SER A 3 38.85 -28.62 53.69
N LYS A 4 38.51 -29.68 52.93
CA LYS A 4 38.32 -29.60 51.47
C LYS A 4 36.90 -29.22 51.01
N ILE A 5 35.89 -29.29 51.89
CA ILE A 5 34.49 -28.98 51.56
C ILE A 5 34.21 -27.46 51.65
N ILE A 6 34.91 -26.74 52.54
CA ILE A 6 34.75 -25.28 52.72
C ILE A 6 35.31 -24.51 51.50
N THR A 7 36.37 -25.00 50.87
CA THR A 7 36.98 -24.35 49.70
C THR A 7 36.11 -24.45 48.43
N ILE A 8 35.34 -25.54 48.28
CA ILE A 8 34.44 -25.73 47.12
C ILE A 8 33.18 -24.86 47.24
N LEU A 9 32.64 -24.65 48.46
CA LEU A 9 31.50 -23.75 48.69
C LEU A 9 31.87 -22.27 48.52
N LEU A 10 33.10 -21.87 48.83
CA LEU A 10 33.60 -20.51 48.58
C LEU A 10 33.83 -20.23 47.09
N LEU A 11 34.31 -21.21 46.31
CA LEU A 11 34.47 -21.07 44.86
C LEU A 11 33.13 -21.04 44.10
N LEU A 12 32.11 -21.80 44.55
CA LEU A 12 30.75 -21.73 44.00
C LEU A 12 30.03 -20.42 44.35
N GLY A 13 30.23 -19.88 45.57
CA GLY A 13 29.67 -18.58 45.98
C GLY A 13 30.26 -17.37 45.23
N ILE A 14 31.54 -17.44 44.85
CA ILE A 14 32.21 -16.38 44.06
C ILE A 14 31.77 -16.44 42.58
N CYS A 15 31.55 -17.63 42.03
CA CYS A 15 31.03 -17.77 40.66
C CYS A 15 29.56 -17.30 40.53
N ILE A 16 28.71 -17.53 41.55
CA ILE A 16 27.31 -17.10 41.54
C ILE A 16 27.18 -15.59 41.75
N SER A 17 28.03 -14.98 42.59
CA SER A 17 28.05 -13.52 42.79
C SER A 17 28.63 -12.77 41.59
N GLY A 18 29.65 -13.33 40.91
CA GLY A 18 30.17 -12.80 39.65
C GLY A 18 29.15 -12.83 38.51
N MET A 19 28.43 -13.95 38.32
CA MET A 19 27.37 -14.07 37.30
C MET A 19 26.22 -13.09 37.52
N GLY A 20 25.76 -12.92 38.78
CA GLY A 20 24.69 -11.98 39.12
C GLY A 20 25.06 -10.51 38.85
N GLN A 21 26.31 -10.13 39.10
CA GLN A 21 26.81 -8.79 38.80
C GLN A 21 26.93 -8.56 37.28
N THR A 22 27.41 -9.52 36.49
CA THR A 22 27.44 -9.41 35.03
C THR A 22 26.05 -9.30 34.41
N LEU A 23 25.06 -10.07 34.90
CA LEU A 23 23.67 -10.00 34.42
C LEU A 23 23.02 -8.65 34.75
N GLN A 24 23.19 -8.15 35.98
CA GLN A 24 22.69 -6.82 36.36
C GLN A 24 23.38 -5.70 35.57
N THR A 25 24.68 -5.83 35.29
CA THR A 25 25.43 -4.82 34.52
C THR A 25 25.01 -4.83 33.05
N ALA A 26 24.79 -6.00 32.45
CA ALA A 26 24.28 -6.12 31.09
C ALA A 26 22.85 -5.56 30.96
N GLN A 27 21.95 -5.94 31.88
CA GLN A 27 20.58 -5.40 31.91
C GLN A 27 20.55 -3.88 32.11
N LYS A 28 21.44 -3.34 32.96
CA LYS A 28 21.58 -1.90 33.17
C LYS A 28 22.17 -1.19 31.95
N MET A 29 23.09 -1.82 31.23
CA MET A 29 23.66 -1.26 30.00
C MET A 29 22.63 -1.26 28.87
N ASP A 30 21.81 -2.32 28.77
CA ASP A 30 20.70 -2.40 27.82
C ASP A 30 19.60 -1.37 28.14
N SER A 31 19.28 -1.16 29.42
CA SER A 31 18.31 -0.13 29.82
C SER A 31 18.82 1.28 29.51
N VAL A 32 20.09 1.59 29.81
CA VAL A 32 20.70 2.90 29.48
C VAL A 32 20.76 3.13 27.96
N LYS A 33 21.04 2.07 27.19
CA LYS A 33 21.02 2.13 25.72
C LYS A 33 19.61 2.36 25.18
N LEU A 34 18.61 1.75 25.80
CA LEU A 34 17.20 1.94 25.44
C LEU A 34 16.70 3.36 25.80
N ASP A 35 17.08 3.88 26.96
CA ASP A 35 16.69 5.23 27.40
C ASP A 35 17.29 6.32 26.51
N SER A 36 18.58 6.17 26.16
CA SER A 36 19.24 7.08 25.21
C SER A 36 18.63 7.00 23.80
N LEU A 37 18.25 5.81 23.33
CA LEU A 37 17.50 5.64 22.09
C LEU A 37 16.12 6.31 22.14
N ASN A 38 15.37 6.15 23.23
CA ASN A 38 14.06 6.76 23.41
C ASN A 38 14.15 8.30 23.47
N GLN A 39 15.21 8.81 24.09
CA GLN A 39 15.49 10.24 24.13
C GLN A 39 15.81 10.78 22.73
N ALA A 40 16.70 10.11 21.98
CA ALA A 40 17.00 10.48 20.59
C ALA A 40 15.74 10.40 19.70
N ALA A 41 14.93 9.36 19.87
CA ALA A 41 13.70 9.16 19.12
C ALA A 41 12.58 10.15 19.46
N SER A 42 12.77 11.00 20.48
CA SER A 42 11.88 12.13 20.78
C SER A 42 12.15 13.34 19.87
N ASN A 43 13.30 13.39 19.18
CA ASN A 43 13.57 14.40 18.17
C ASN A 43 12.64 14.21 16.94
N PRO A 44 11.88 15.24 16.51
CA PRO A 44 11.04 15.17 15.32
C PRO A 44 11.75 14.71 14.05
N ASP A 45 13.06 14.93 13.92
CA ASP A 45 13.86 14.58 12.74
C ASP A 45 14.51 13.19 12.82
N PHE A 46 14.41 12.49 13.96
CA PHE A 46 15.01 11.16 14.14
C PHE A 46 14.39 10.11 13.20
N ILE A 47 13.07 10.16 13.04
CA ILE A 47 12.32 9.40 12.04
C ILE A 47 11.59 10.39 11.12
N GLN A 48 11.65 10.13 9.81
CA GLN A 48 10.83 10.82 8.82
C GLN A 48 9.90 9.80 8.17
N ALA A 49 8.62 10.18 8.03
CA ALA A 49 7.58 9.34 7.45
C ALA A 49 6.97 10.07 6.25
N TYR A 50 6.84 9.38 5.13
CA TYR A 50 6.30 9.95 3.90
C TYR A 50 5.20 9.05 3.34
N LEU A 51 4.14 9.66 2.84
CA LEU A 51 3.25 9.00 1.89
C LEU A 51 3.85 9.15 0.49
N LEU A 52 4.12 8.03 -0.17
CA LEU A 52 4.53 7.99 -1.56
C LEU A 52 3.29 7.76 -2.44
N VAL A 53 3.17 8.56 -3.49
CA VAL A 53 2.16 8.44 -4.52
C VAL A 53 2.89 8.20 -5.83
N ILE A 54 2.57 7.08 -6.47
CA ILE A 54 3.20 6.60 -7.70
C ILE A 54 2.20 6.75 -8.83
N SER A 55 2.64 7.33 -9.95
CA SER A 55 1.80 7.53 -11.12
C SER A 55 1.31 6.21 -11.72
N GLU A 56 0.31 6.29 -12.58
CA GLU A 56 -0.21 5.17 -13.37
C GLU A 56 0.92 4.49 -14.18
N GLY A 57 0.77 3.18 -14.42
CA GLY A 57 1.70 2.37 -15.18
C GLY A 57 1.03 1.60 -16.32
N LYS A 58 1.86 0.97 -17.15
CA LYS A 58 1.42 0.25 -18.36
C LYS A 58 0.74 -1.09 -18.05
N ALA A 59 1.12 -1.75 -16.96
CA ALA A 59 0.59 -3.06 -16.60
C ALA A 59 -0.85 -2.94 -16.08
N PHE A 60 -1.67 -3.97 -16.32
CA PHE A 60 -3.08 -4.02 -15.92
C PHE A 60 -3.33 -3.63 -14.46
N TYR A 61 -2.50 -4.11 -13.52
CA TYR A 61 -2.66 -3.85 -12.08
C TYR A 61 -2.13 -2.47 -11.65
N SER A 62 -1.43 -1.76 -12.54
CA SER A 62 -0.79 -0.47 -12.25
C SER A 62 -1.55 0.74 -12.83
N VAL A 63 -2.66 0.50 -13.54
CA VAL A 63 -3.37 1.56 -14.29
C VAL A 63 -3.95 2.66 -13.41
N TYR A 64 -4.18 2.40 -12.12
CA TYR A 64 -4.69 3.39 -11.17
C TYR A 64 -3.58 4.11 -10.39
N GLY A 65 -2.31 3.76 -10.64
CA GLY A 65 -1.17 4.19 -9.85
C GLY A 65 -0.92 3.28 -8.65
N HIS A 66 -0.09 3.74 -7.72
CA HIS A 66 0.17 3.02 -6.48
C HIS A 66 0.47 3.96 -5.30
N ALA A 67 0.41 3.44 -4.07
CA ALA A 67 0.79 4.18 -2.87
C ALA A 67 1.55 3.31 -1.88
N ALA A 68 2.47 3.94 -1.15
CA ALA A 68 3.31 3.28 -0.15
C ALA A 68 3.70 4.24 0.98
N LEU A 69 4.16 3.70 2.11
CA LEU A 69 4.70 4.49 3.22
C LEU A 69 6.22 4.36 3.25
N ARG A 70 6.94 5.48 3.14
CA ARG A 70 8.40 5.49 3.31
C ARG A 70 8.77 5.93 4.72
N MET A 71 9.58 5.12 5.38
CA MET A 71 10.08 5.36 6.72
C MET A 71 11.61 5.48 6.68
N VAL A 72 12.14 6.58 7.23
CA VAL A 72 13.56 6.91 7.20
C VAL A 72 14.06 7.16 8.62
N CYS A 73 15.14 6.50 9.02
CA CYS A 73 15.91 6.79 10.23
C CYS A 73 17.40 6.88 9.86
N LYS A 74 17.87 8.12 9.62
CA LYS A 74 19.23 8.39 9.13
C LYS A 74 20.30 7.92 10.10
N GLU A 75 20.11 8.13 11.40
CA GLU A 75 21.05 7.72 12.45
C GLU A 75 21.25 6.20 12.51
N LYS A 76 20.27 5.42 12.04
CA LYS A 76 20.33 3.96 11.99
C LYS A 76 20.58 3.41 10.58
N GLY A 77 20.74 4.27 9.58
CA GLY A 77 20.91 3.85 8.19
C GLY A 77 19.69 3.11 7.62
N LEU A 78 18.49 3.39 8.14
CA LEU A 78 17.25 2.74 7.69
C LEU A 78 16.49 3.65 6.73
N ASP A 79 16.13 3.13 5.56
CA ASP A 79 15.33 3.83 4.55
C ASP A 79 14.54 2.81 3.73
N TYR A 80 13.27 2.61 4.13
CA TYR A 80 12.42 1.56 3.59
C TYR A 80 11.07 2.11 3.16
N CYS A 81 10.59 1.60 2.03
CA CYS A 81 9.23 1.75 1.54
C CYS A 81 8.42 0.50 1.93
N PHE A 82 7.40 0.69 2.75
CA PHE A 82 6.40 -0.32 3.06
C PHE A 82 5.28 -0.21 2.05
N THR A 83 5.19 -1.20 1.17
CA THR A 83 4.23 -1.27 0.09
C THR A 83 3.20 -2.36 0.36
N PHE A 84 1.91 -2.07 0.14
CA PHE A 84 0.85 -3.08 0.27
C PHE A 84 0.54 -3.65 -1.11
N GLU A 85 0.90 -4.91 -1.32
CA GLU A 85 0.87 -5.55 -2.63
C GLU A 85 0.13 -6.88 -2.58
N MET A 86 -0.39 -7.30 -3.74
CA MET A 86 -0.87 -8.66 -3.91
C MET A 86 0.31 -9.64 -3.95
N ASP A 87 0.18 -10.76 -3.26
CA ASP A 87 1.19 -11.82 -3.19
C ASP A 87 0.88 -12.92 -4.20
N MET A 88 1.55 -12.86 -5.36
CA MET A 88 1.40 -13.84 -6.43
C MET A 88 2.05 -15.21 -6.15
N ASN A 89 2.75 -15.38 -5.02
CA ASN A 89 3.16 -16.71 -4.57
C ASN A 89 2.01 -17.44 -3.86
N LYS A 90 1.06 -16.69 -3.30
CA LYS A 90 -0.15 -17.19 -2.63
C LYS A 90 -1.42 -16.99 -3.44
N SER A 91 -1.32 -16.41 -4.63
CA SER A 91 -2.46 -16.06 -5.48
C SER A 91 -2.09 -16.10 -6.94
N SER A 92 -3.10 -16.18 -7.78
CA SER A 92 -2.99 -16.14 -9.23
C SER A 92 -3.72 -14.93 -9.79
N TYR A 93 -3.49 -14.63 -11.07
CA TYR A 93 -4.30 -13.61 -11.75
C TYR A 93 -5.80 -13.93 -11.74
N LEU A 94 -6.20 -15.22 -11.71
CA LEU A 94 -7.60 -15.63 -11.58
C LEU A 94 -8.21 -15.22 -10.24
N ASP A 95 -7.41 -15.19 -9.18
CA ASP A 95 -7.85 -14.73 -7.86
C ASP A 95 -8.14 -13.23 -7.84
N VAL A 96 -7.54 -12.44 -8.73
CA VAL A 96 -7.89 -11.03 -8.91
C VAL A 96 -9.30 -10.91 -9.49
N PHE A 97 -9.63 -11.70 -10.50
CA PHE A 97 -10.97 -11.68 -11.11
C PHE A 97 -12.07 -12.21 -10.18
N THR A 98 -11.72 -13.15 -9.30
CA THR A 98 -12.65 -13.72 -8.32
C THR A 98 -12.60 -13.04 -6.95
N ARG A 99 -11.80 -11.97 -6.79
CA ARG A 99 -11.64 -11.17 -5.57
C ARG A 99 -11.20 -12.01 -4.36
N LYS A 100 -10.26 -12.92 -4.60
CA LYS A 100 -9.66 -13.83 -3.60
C LYS A 100 -8.16 -13.65 -3.44
N ALA A 101 -7.55 -12.75 -4.22
CA ALA A 101 -6.12 -12.52 -4.18
C ALA A 101 -5.66 -12.10 -2.77
N LYS A 102 -4.58 -12.69 -2.29
CA LYS A 102 -3.97 -12.38 -1.00
C LYS A 102 -3.02 -11.21 -1.14
N ALA A 103 -2.98 -10.38 -0.11
CA ALA A 103 -2.16 -9.18 -0.09
C ALA A 103 -1.62 -8.90 1.32
N GLY A 104 -0.53 -8.13 1.39
CA GLY A 104 0.13 -7.78 2.65
C GLY A 104 1.13 -6.65 2.46
N PHE A 105 1.63 -6.12 3.58
CA PHE A 105 2.71 -5.17 3.56
C PHE A 105 4.05 -5.88 3.33
N ALA A 106 4.91 -5.26 2.53
CA ALA A 106 6.28 -5.70 2.31
C ALA A 106 7.24 -4.50 2.45
N PRO A 107 8.31 -4.63 3.26
CA PRO A 107 9.36 -3.63 3.33
C PRO A 107 10.32 -3.81 2.14
N VAL A 108 10.58 -2.73 1.41
CA VAL A 108 11.53 -2.70 0.29
C VAL A 108 12.52 -1.54 0.51
N PRO A 109 13.83 -1.75 0.40
CA PRO A 109 14.79 -0.65 0.45
C PRO A 109 14.41 0.45 -0.54
N THR A 110 14.43 1.72 -0.11
CA THR A 110 13.90 2.81 -0.94
C THR A 110 14.62 2.95 -2.29
N SER A 111 15.92 2.66 -2.36
CA SER A 111 16.64 2.65 -3.63
C SER A 111 16.05 1.65 -4.62
N GLN A 112 15.85 0.40 -4.19
CA GLN A 112 15.24 -0.65 -5.00
C GLN A 112 13.79 -0.31 -5.38
N PHE A 113 13.02 0.24 -4.43
CA PHE A 113 11.65 0.68 -4.67
C PHE A 113 11.58 1.76 -5.75
N LEU A 114 12.46 2.77 -5.70
CA LEU A 114 12.50 3.83 -6.71
C LEU A 114 13.02 3.31 -8.06
N ASP A 115 14.01 2.43 -8.06
CA ASP A 115 14.58 1.90 -9.30
C ASP A 115 13.56 1.11 -10.13
N SER A 116 12.64 0.35 -9.50
CA SER A 116 11.59 -0.37 -10.23
C SER A 116 10.64 0.59 -10.96
N TYR A 117 10.15 1.64 -10.29
CA TYR A 117 9.27 2.62 -10.94
C TYR A 117 9.99 3.48 -11.96
N LYS A 118 11.28 3.77 -11.75
CA LYS A 118 12.11 4.46 -12.73
C LYS A 118 12.22 3.66 -14.03
N GLN A 119 12.42 2.35 -13.94
CA GLN A 119 12.46 1.47 -15.12
C GLN A 119 11.12 1.43 -15.87
N GLU A 120 10.00 1.54 -15.15
CA GLU A 120 8.66 1.68 -15.73
C GLU A 120 8.38 3.09 -16.28
N GLY A 121 9.27 4.06 -16.04
CA GLY A 121 9.05 5.47 -16.39
C GLY A 121 8.00 6.17 -15.53
N ARG A 122 7.63 5.59 -14.38
CA ARG A 122 6.57 6.10 -13.50
C ARG A 122 7.10 7.18 -12.57
N GLY A 123 6.30 8.22 -12.34
CA GLY A 123 6.63 9.29 -11.43
C GLY A 123 6.34 8.90 -9.98
N VAL A 124 7.13 9.44 -9.05
CA VAL A 124 6.95 9.23 -7.61
C VAL A 124 6.99 10.57 -6.90
N LYS A 125 5.88 10.91 -6.24
CA LYS A 125 5.74 12.09 -5.37
C LYS A 125 5.72 11.65 -3.90
N ALA A 126 6.38 12.41 -3.04
CA ALA A 126 6.46 12.13 -1.61
C ALA A 126 5.89 13.29 -0.79
N PHE A 127 4.91 12.99 0.04
CA PHE A 127 4.29 13.89 1.00
C PHE A 127 4.89 13.61 2.38
N LEU A 128 5.60 14.59 2.96
CA LEU A 128 6.11 14.48 4.33
C LEU A 128 4.93 14.51 5.31
N LEU A 129 4.79 13.47 6.14
CA LEU A 129 3.69 13.36 7.09
C LEU A 129 3.98 14.15 8.37
N ASN A 130 2.99 14.92 8.83
CA ASN A 130 3.02 15.72 10.05
C ASN A 130 2.67 14.91 11.30
N LEU A 131 3.40 13.81 11.48
CA LEU A 131 3.28 12.91 12.63
C LEU A 131 4.20 13.37 13.76
N GLN A 132 3.75 13.22 15.00
CA GLN A 132 4.56 13.43 16.19
C GLN A 132 5.63 12.33 16.31
N PRO A 133 6.75 12.56 17.01
CA PRO A 133 7.82 11.56 17.16
C PRO A 133 7.30 10.19 17.59
N LYS A 134 6.39 10.16 18.58
CA LYS A 134 5.79 8.91 19.07
C LYS A 134 4.91 8.22 18.02
N GLU A 135 4.16 8.98 17.25
CA GLU A 135 3.30 8.45 16.18
C GLU A 135 4.13 7.85 15.05
N LYS A 136 5.29 8.43 14.72
CA LYS A 136 6.22 7.87 13.74
C LYS A 136 6.82 6.54 14.21
N GLN A 137 7.18 6.44 15.49
CA GLN A 137 7.64 5.17 16.09
C GLN A 137 6.53 4.11 16.06
N ASN A 138 5.30 4.50 16.43
CA ASN A 138 4.15 3.61 16.36
C ASN A 138 3.87 3.16 14.92
N LEU A 139 3.97 4.06 13.94
CA LEU A 139 3.78 3.72 12.53
C LEU A 139 4.80 2.70 12.06
N TRP A 140 6.07 2.88 12.41
CA TRP A 140 7.12 1.91 12.10
C TRP A 140 6.80 0.54 12.70
N LYS A 141 6.41 0.51 13.98
CA LYS A 141 6.00 -0.73 14.67
C LYS A 141 4.81 -1.41 13.99
N VAL A 142 3.77 -0.65 13.65
CA VAL A 142 2.58 -1.17 12.94
C VAL A 142 3.00 -1.78 11.60
N LEU A 143 3.85 -1.10 10.84
CA LEU A 143 4.29 -1.57 9.53
C LEU A 143 5.16 -2.83 9.62
N ASP A 144 6.05 -2.91 10.61
CA ASP A 144 6.85 -4.11 10.87
C ASP A 144 5.95 -5.29 11.28
N GLU A 145 4.97 -5.08 12.16
CA GLU A 145 4.01 -6.11 12.56
C GLU A 145 3.18 -6.61 11.37
N GLU A 146 2.63 -5.71 10.57
CA GLU A 146 1.86 -6.09 9.37
C GLU A 146 2.72 -6.81 8.34
N ALA A 147 3.99 -6.39 8.16
CA ALA A 147 4.92 -7.07 7.27
C ALA A 147 5.26 -8.49 7.77
N MET A 148 5.45 -8.66 9.08
CA MET A 148 5.71 -9.97 9.69
C MET A 148 4.52 -10.93 9.58
N ASN A 149 3.29 -10.40 9.65
CA ASN A 149 2.08 -11.20 9.41
C ASN A 149 2.02 -11.74 7.96
N GLY A 150 2.67 -11.03 7.03
CA GLY A 150 2.68 -11.35 5.61
C GLY A 150 1.30 -11.17 4.97
N SER A 151 1.04 -11.93 3.91
CA SER A 151 -0.12 -11.73 3.03
C SER A 151 -1.42 -12.33 3.57
N VAL A 152 -1.91 -11.79 4.70
CA VAL A 152 -3.12 -12.27 5.40
C VAL A 152 -4.41 -11.63 4.88
N TRP A 153 -4.29 -10.46 4.24
CA TRP A 153 -5.43 -9.70 3.74
C TRP A 153 -5.94 -10.32 2.43
N THR A 154 -7.24 -10.17 2.17
CA THR A 154 -7.82 -10.44 0.85
C THR A 154 -7.95 -9.11 0.13
N PHE A 155 -7.25 -8.96 -0.98
CA PHE A 155 -7.22 -7.75 -1.79
C PHE A 155 -8.59 -7.46 -2.39
N ASP A 156 -9.00 -6.22 -2.29
CA ASP A 156 -10.25 -5.72 -2.85
C ASP A 156 -10.09 -4.27 -3.29
N TYR A 157 -10.32 -3.99 -4.57
CA TYR A 157 -10.14 -2.65 -5.14
C TYR A 157 -10.99 -1.58 -4.45
N THR A 158 -12.11 -1.95 -3.81
CA THR A 158 -13.07 -1.00 -3.24
C THR A 158 -12.93 -0.79 -1.74
N SER A 159 -12.12 -1.60 -1.05
CA SER A 159 -12.04 -1.59 0.41
C SER A 159 -10.68 -1.99 0.99
N VAL A 160 -9.95 -2.91 0.35
CA VAL A 160 -8.65 -3.42 0.83
C VAL A 160 -7.63 -3.28 -0.30
N ASN A 161 -7.14 -2.06 -0.47
CA ASN A 161 -6.21 -1.66 -1.53
C ASN A 161 -5.04 -0.87 -0.93
N CYS A 162 -4.07 -0.45 -1.76
CA CYS A 162 -2.89 0.27 -1.27
C CYS A 162 -3.24 1.58 -0.55
N MET A 163 -4.25 2.32 -1.00
CA MET A 163 -4.67 3.58 -0.38
C MET A 163 -5.39 3.37 0.96
N SER A 164 -6.33 2.43 1.02
CA SER A 164 -7.05 2.12 2.27
C SER A 164 -6.11 1.53 3.31
N MET A 165 -5.15 0.69 2.91
CA MET A 165 -4.18 0.08 3.83
C MET A 165 -3.12 1.05 4.34
N VAL A 166 -2.66 2.00 3.51
CA VAL A 166 -1.83 3.13 3.97
C VAL A 166 -2.58 3.95 5.02
N THR A 167 -3.86 4.27 4.74
CA THR A 167 -4.71 5.04 5.67
C THR A 167 -4.95 4.28 6.97
N TYR A 168 -5.18 2.96 6.88
CA TYR A 168 -5.28 2.06 8.03
C TYR A 168 -4.01 2.10 8.89
N ALA A 169 -2.82 1.96 8.29
CA ALA A 169 -1.56 1.96 9.03
C ALA A 169 -1.31 3.30 9.74
N ILE A 170 -1.60 4.43 9.07
CA ILE A 170 -1.51 5.76 9.68
C ILE A 170 -2.49 5.86 10.85
N ASN A 171 -3.78 5.55 10.65
CA ASN A 171 -4.79 5.64 11.71
C ASN A 171 -4.46 4.77 12.93
N LYS A 172 -3.98 3.54 12.71
CA LYS A 172 -3.53 2.63 13.77
C LYS A 172 -2.36 3.23 14.58
N ALA A 173 -1.48 3.99 13.93
CA ALA A 173 -0.33 4.62 14.57
C ALA A 173 -0.65 5.87 15.40
N ILE A 174 -1.68 6.63 14.99
CA ILE A 174 -2.09 7.91 15.61
C ILE A 174 -3.26 7.78 16.59
N ALA A 175 -3.86 6.60 16.72
CA ALA A 175 -4.99 6.37 17.62
C ALA A 175 -4.70 6.89 19.05
N PRO A 176 -5.68 7.56 19.71
CA PRO A 176 -7.09 7.68 19.34
C PRO A 176 -7.41 8.83 18.36
N ALA A 177 -6.41 9.56 17.85
CA ALA A 177 -6.65 10.50 16.75
C ALA A 177 -6.94 9.75 15.44
N GLU A 178 -7.51 10.45 14.48
CA GLU A 178 -7.84 9.89 13.17
C GLU A 178 -7.58 10.88 12.03
N VAL A 179 -7.27 10.33 10.86
CA VAL A 179 -7.20 11.07 9.61
C VAL A 179 -8.62 11.40 9.16
N ARG A 180 -8.88 12.69 8.93
CA ARG A 180 -10.13 13.19 8.34
C ARG A 180 -9.86 13.91 7.04
N LEU A 181 -10.63 13.56 6.03
CA LEU A 181 -10.59 14.19 4.71
C LEU A 181 -11.74 15.20 4.63
N LYS A 182 -11.41 16.50 4.63
CA LYS A 182 -12.44 17.57 4.64
C LYS A 182 -13.30 17.57 3.39
N THR A 183 -12.71 17.25 2.24
CA THR A 183 -13.40 17.20 0.97
C THR A 183 -12.87 16.03 0.18
N LEU A 184 -13.79 15.27 -0.40
CA LEU A 184 -13.52 14.18 -1.32
C LEU A 184 -13.98 14.59 -2.72
N PRO A 185 -13.26 14.17 -3.78
CA PRO A 185 -13.72 14.33 -5.15
C PRO A 185 -15.15 13.81 -5.34
N GLN A 186 -15.95 14.47 -6.18
CA GLN A 186 -17.35 14.03 -6.39
C GLN A 186 -17.43 12.63 -6.98
N VAL A 187 -16.45 12.24 -7.78
CA VAL A 187 -16.41 10.91 -8.43
C VAL A 187 -16.38 9.74 -7.43
N VAL A 188 -15.85 9.93 -6.21
CA VAL A 188 -15.86 8.86 -5.19
C VAL A 188 -17.13 8.86 -4.32
N LYS A 189 -18.03 9.82 -4.54
CA LYS A 189 -19.33 9.93 -3.85
C LYS A 189 -20.51 9.53 -4.72
N GLY A 190 -20.27 9.33 -6.01
CA GLY A 190 -21.29 9.02 -7.01
C GLY A 190 -21.51 7.52 -7.19
N ASP A 191 -21.97 7.18 -8.39
CA ASP A 191 -22.23 5.82 -8.85
C ASP A 191 -20.91 5.05 -9.09
N MET A 192 -20.91 3.75 -8.75
CA MET A 192 -19.74 2.89 -8.89
C MET A 192 -19.31 2.73 -10.35
N GLY A 193 -20.26 2.68 -11.28
CA GLY A 193 -20.02 2.66 -12.72
C GLY A 193 -19.35 3.94 -13.20
N GLU A 194 -19.83 5.11 -12.77
CA GLU A 194 -19.20 6.41 -13.07
C GLU A 194 -17.77 6.48 -12.52
N TRP A 195 -17.57 6.01 -11.29
CA TRP A 195 -16.24 5.93 -10.69
C TRP A 195 -15.30 5.03 -11.51
N MET A 196 -15.73 3.81 -11.84
CA MET A 196 -14.96 2.87 -12.67
C MET A 196 -14.61 3.46 -14.04
N ASP A 197 -15.56 4.17 -14.64
CA ASP A 197 -15.36 4.83 -15.93
C ASP A 197 -14.33 5.95 -15.85
N TYR A 198 -14.34 6.73 -14.77
CA TYR A 198 -13.39 7.80 -14.54
C TYR A 198 -11.97 7.26 -14.27
N VAL A 199 -11.82 6.31 -13.34
CA VAL A 199 -10.49 5.81 -12.95
C VAL A 199 -9.87 4.96 -14.06
N SER A 200 -10.67 4.33 -14.91
CA SER A 200 -10.20 3.51 -16.04
C SER A 200 -10.24 4.24 -17.39
N ARG A 201 -10.48 5.56 -17.41
CA ARG A 201 -10.72 6.34 -18.65
C ARG A 201 -9.61 6.23 -19.69
N ARG A 202 -8.36 6.05 -19.25
CA ARG A 202 -7.18 5.90 -20.12
C ARG A 202 -6.95 4.46 -20.60
N SER A 203 -7.62 3.49 -19.99
CA SER A 203 -7.40 2.06 -20.20
C SER A 203 -8.72 1.31 -20.51
N PRO A 204 -9.25 1.40 -21.74
CA PRO A 204 -10.59 0.89 -22.10
C PRO A 204 -10.80 -0.61 -21.87
N TRP A 205 -9.75 -1.42 -22.04
CA TRP A 205 -9.81 -2.86 -21.79
C TRP A 205 -9.82 -3.20 -20.31
N VAL A 206 -9.04 -2.46 -19.51
CA VAL A 206 -9.07 -2.60 -18.05
C VAL A 206 -10.42 -2.19 -17.52
N ARG A 207 -11.00 -1.11 -18.06
CA ARG A 207 -12.37 -0.69 -17.74
C ARG A 207 -13.38 -1.81 -17.93
N LEU A 208 -13.40 -2.47 -19.09
CA LEU A 208 -14.30 -3.60 -19.35
C LEU A 208 -14.12 -4.72 -18.31
N ILE A 209 -12.87 -5.08 -18.02
CA ILE A 209 -12.54 -6.12 -17.05
C ILE A 209 -13.05 -5.72 -15.66
N MET A 210 -12.80 -4.49 -15.23
CA MET A 210 -13.14 -4.04 -13.88
C MET A 210 -14.64 -3.93 -13.68
N HIS A 211 -15.39 -3.46 -14.69
CA HIS A 211 -16.85 -3.56 -14.71
C HIS A 211 -17.35 -5.01 -14.57
N SER A 212 -16.62 -5.98 -15.11
CA SER A 212 -16.96 -7.40 -14.97
C SER A 212 -16.63 -7.93 -13.56
N VAL A 213 -15.48 -7.55 -13.01
CA VAL A 213 -15.03 -7.97 -11.66
C VAL A 213 -15.89 -7.37 -10.56
N LEU A 214 -16.36 -6.13 -10.75
CA LEU A 214 -17.14 -5.38 -9.77
C LEU A 214 -18.64 -5.32 -10.11
N TRP A 215 -19.11 -6.11 -11.08
CA TRP A 215 -20.51 -6.12 -11.52
C TRP A 215 -21.53 -6.27 -10.37
N ASN A 216 -21.16 -6.99 -9.32
CA ASN A 216 -22.03 -7.27 -8.17
C ASN A 216 -21.90 -6.26 -7.03
N VAL A 217 -21.01 -5.27 -7.11
CA VAL A 217 -20.85 -4.23 -6.10
C VAL A 217 -21.88 -3.15 -6.33
N LYS A 218 -22.66 -2.84 -5.29
CA LYS A 218 -23.69 -1.80 -5.36
C LYS A 218 -23.15 -0.45 -4.92
N ASP A 219 -23.80 0.61 -5.39
CA ASP A 219 -23.51 1.97 -4.94
C ASP A 219 -23.65 2.09 -3.42
N GLY A 220 -22.70 2.77 -2.79
CA GLY A 220 -22.66 2.97 -1.34
C GLY A 220 -22.16 1.78 -0.52
N GLU A 221 -21.85 0.62 -1.12
CA GLU A 221 -21.20 -0.48 -0.40
C GLU A 221 -19.74 -0.15 -0.03
N ALA A 222 -19.05 0.61 -0.88
CA ALA A 222 -17.69 1.07 -0.65
C ALA A 222 -17.67 2.43 0.04
N LYS A 223 -16.72 2.63 0.97
CA LYS A 223 -16.49 3.96 1.56
C LYS A 223 -15.83 4.86 0.53
N SER A 224 -16.27 6.10 0.42
CA SER A 224 -15.73 7.07 -0.54
C SER A 224 -14.22 7.30 -0.36
N GLU A 225 -13.70 7.19 0.86
CA GLU A 225 -12.28 7.30 1.16
C GLU A 225 -11.46 6.14 0.58
N ASP A 226 -12.02 4.93 0.56
CA ASP A 226 -11.35 3.72 0.06
C ASP A 226 -11.30 3.69 -1.48
N LEU A 227 -12.16 4.48 -2.14
CA LEU A 227 -12.21 4.66 -3.60
C LEU A 227 -11.22 5.72 -4.12
N LEU A 228 -10.47 6.38 -3.25
CA LEU A 228 -9.45 7.34 -3.65
C LEU A 228 -8.33 6.63 -4.41
N THR A 229 -8.00 7.16 -5.60
CA THR A 229 -6.83 6.71 -6.34
C THR A 229 -5.61 7.57 -6.01
N PRO A 230 -4.39 7.02 -6.20
CA PRO A 230 -3.13 7.77 -6.15
C PRO A 230 -3.18 9.12 -6.89
N GLU A 231 -3.77 9.19 -8.09
CA GLU A 231 -3.94 10.44 -8.86
C GLU A 231 -4.72 11.51 -8.06
N MET A 232 -5.75 11.11 -7.30
CA MET A 232 -6.57 12.04 -6.53
C MET A 232 -5.83 12.64 -5.33
N MET A 233 -4.76 12.01 -4.84
CA MET A 233 -4.07 12.41 -3.62
C MET A 233 -3.42 13.78 -3.70
N GLU A 234 -3.08 14.27 -4.89
CA GLU A 234 -2.55 15.63 -5.06
C GLU A 234 -3.58 16.69 -4.65
N THR A 235 -4.87 16.42 -4.82
CA THR A 235 -5.95 17.34 -4.44
C THR A 235 -6.42 17.11 -3.00
N VAL A 236 -6.37 15.85 -2.53
CA VAL A 236 -6.86 15.46 -1.20
C VAL A 236 -5.84 15.74 -0.09
N MET A 237 -4.55 15.46 -0.28
CA MET A 237 -3.52 15.59 0.75
C MET A 237 -3.42 17.00 1.37
N PRO A 238 -3.53 18.11 0.62
CA PRO A 238 -3.50 19.45 1.20
C PRO A 238 -4.66 19.74 2.16
N GLN A 239 -5.76 19.00 2.06
CA GLN A 239 -6.98 19.19 2.85
C GLN A 239 -7.14 18.12 3.94
N ALA A 240 -6.30 17.09 3.92
CA ALA A 240 -6.28 16.02 4.90
C ALA A 240 -5.75 16.54 6.24
N VAL A 241 -6.43 16.19 7.31
CA VAL A 241 -6.07 16.60 8.67
C VAL A 241 -6.08 15.42 9.62
N ILE A 242 -5.31 15.53 10.70
CA ILE A 242 -5.38 14.66 11.87
C ILE A 242 -6.23 15.38 12.90
N ALA A 243 -7.32 14.75 13.34
CA ALA A 243 -8.19 15.24 14.39
C ALA A 243 -8.07 14.34 15.61
N ASP A 244 -7.77 14.91 16.77
CA ASP A 244 -7.78 14.18 18.03
C ASP A 244 -9.16 14.16 18.68
N ALA A 245 -9.33 13.32 19.71
CA ALA A 245 -10.56 13.20 20.47
C ALA A 245 -10.97 14.49 21.20
N SER A 246 -10.03 15.43 21.41
CA SER A 246 -10.30 16.74 22.01
C SER A 246 -10.76 17.81 21.00
N GLY A 247 -10.79 17.46 19.72
CA GLY A 247 -11.17 18.37 18.63
C GLY A 247 -10.02 19.25 18.12
N LYS A 248 -8.79 19.05 18.59
CA LYS A 248 -7.63 19.75 18.04
C LYS A 248 -7.26 19.10 16.70
N VAL A 249 -7.01 19.96 15.72
CA VAL A 249 -6.77 19.56 14.34
C VAL A 249 -5.40 20.05 13.88
N ARG A 250 -4.66 19.21 13.17
CA ARG A 250 -3.43 19.60 12.46
C ARG A 250 -3.42 19.02 11.05
N SER A 251 -2.76 19.66 10.09
CA SER A 251 -2.61 19.12 8.73
C SER A 251 -1.91 17.77 8.74
N LEU A 252 -2.31 16.84 7.87
CA LEU A 252 -1.68 15.52 7.73
C LEU A 252 -0.30 15.59 7.08
N SER A 253 -0.08 16.53 6.15
CA SER A 253 1.19 16.71 5.46
C SER A 253 1.83 18.08 5.73
N ILE A 254 3.16 18.12 5.63
CA ILE A 254 3.97 19.33 5.79
C ILE A 254 4.42 19.82 4.40
N GLY A 255 4.07 21.06 4.07
CA GLY A 255 4.52 21.71 2.85
C GLY A 255 3.94 21.09 1.57
N LYS A 256 4.66 21.27 0.46
CA LYS A 256 4.30 20.71 -0.85
C LYS A 256 4.94 19.34 -1.05
N PRO A 257 4.34 18.44 -1.86
CA PRO A 257 4.99 17.18 -2.21
C PRO A 257 6.33 17.42 -2.90
N SER A 258 7.31 16.59 -2.56
CA SER A 258 8.59 16.52 -3.26
C SER A 258 8.51 15.50 -4.40
N THR A 259 9.16 15.77 -5.52
CA THR A 259 9.24 14.81 -6.63
C THR A 259 10.50 13.98 -6.45
N LEU A 260 10.35 12.68 -6.18
CA LEU A 260 11.47 11.74 -6.08
C LEU A 260 11.86 11.20 -7.46
N LEU A 261 10.86 10.97 -8.32
CA LEU A 261 11.05 10.56 -9.71
C LEU A 261 10.11 11.35 -10.62
N PRO A 262 10.61 11.95 -11.72
CA PRO A 262 9.74 12.57 -12.70
C PRO A 262 8.96 11.49 -13.47
N GLN A 263 7.72 11.80 -13.81
CA GLN A 263 6.91 10.92 -14.67
C GLN A 263 7.37 11.05 -16.13
N VAL A 264 7.79 9.95 -16.73
CA VAL A 264 8.19 9.86 -18.14
C VAL A 264 7.13 9.11 -18.96
N TYR A 265 6.54 8.07 -18.39
CA TYR A 265 5.46 7.31 -18.97
C TYR A 265 4.14 8.10 -18.92
N GLN A 266 3.42 8.11 -20.03
CA GLN A 266 2.06 8.62 -20.14
C GLN A 266 1.20 7.54 -20.76
N ASP A 267 0.05 7.25 -20.13
CA ASP A 267 -0.86 6.22 -20.64
C ASP A 267 -1.61 6.76 -21.87
N ASN A 268 -1.34 6.15 -23.02
CA ASN A 268 -2.02 6.46 -24.27
C ASN A 268 -3.12 5.40 -24.51
N PRO A 269 -4.40 5.78 -24.57
CA PRO A 269 -5.48 4.81 -24.72
C PRO A 269 -5.31 3.96 -25.98
N CYS A 270 -5.46 2.64 -25.83
CA CYS A 270 -5.51 1.73 -26.96
C CYS A 270 -6.62 2.17 -27.93
N TRP A 271 -6.26 2.39 -29.20
CA TRP A 271 -7.22 2.82 -30.23
C TRP A 271 -8.30 1.77 -30.47
N PHE A 272 -7.95 0.49 -30.32
CA PHE A 272 -8.86 -0.63 -30.44
C PHE A 272 -9.66 -0.79 -29.16
N ARG A 273 -10.94 -0.40 -29.18
CA ARG A 273 -11.82 -0.40 -28.00
C ARG A 273 -12.64 -1.69 -27.90
N PRO A 274 -13.09 -2.10 -26.71
CA PRO A 274 -13.93 -3.28 -26.51
C PRO A 274 -15.15 -3.39 -27.43
N TRP A 275 -15.87 -2.28 -27.65
CA TRP A 275 -17.05 -2.27 -28.52
C TRP A 275 -16.69 -2.58 -29.98
N MET A 276 -15.49 -2.23 -30.44
CA MET A 276 -15.02 -2.55 -31.80
C MET A 276 -14.81 -4.06 -31.94
N ALA A 277 -14.26 -4.71 -30.92
CA ALA A 277 -14.13 -6.17 -30.90
C ALA A 277 -15.51 -6.85 -30.92
N LEU A 278 -16.48 -6.30 -30.18
CA LEU A 278 -17.86 -6.80 -30.21
C LEU A 278 -18.48 -6.67 -31.60
N VAL A 279 -18.35 -5.50 -32.25
CA VAL A 279 -18.85 -5.29 -33.63
C VAL A 279 -18.18 -6.24 -34.61
N LEU A 280 -16.85 -6.40 -34.55
CA LEU A 280 -16.12 -7.35 -35.40
C LEU A 280 -16.59 -8.79 -35.19
N THR A 281 -16.82 -9.20 -33.93
CA THR A 281 -17.31 -10.54 -33.59
C THR A 281 -18.70 -10.77 -34.17
N VAL A 282 -19.62 -9.81 -34.03
CA VAL A 282 -20.97 -9.88 -34.61
C VAL A 282 -20.89 -9.97 -36.14
N LEU A 283 -20.04 -9.16 -36.79
CA LEU A 283 -19.85 -9.21 -38.24
C LEU A 283 -19.33 -10.57 -38.70
N ILE A 284 -18.34 -11.16 -38.01
CA ILE A 284 -17.82 -12.49 -38.32
C ILE A 284 -18.92 -13.54 -38.21
N ILE A 285 -19.73 -13.50 -37.14
CA ILE A 285 -20.86 -14.42 -36.93
C ILE A 285 -21.88 -14.29 -38.07
N VAL A 286 -22.25 -13.06 -38.45
CA VAL A 286 -23.19 -12.81 -39.55
C VAL A 286 -22.66 -13.34 -40.89
N ILE A 287 -21.39 -13.11 -41.19
CA ILE A 287 -20.74 -13.64 -42.41
C ILE A 287 -20.72 -15.17 -42.39
N ALA A 288 -20.35 -15.79 -41.26
CA ALA A 288 -20.32 -17.24 -41.10
C ALA A 288 -21.71 -17.87 -41.32
N ILE A 289 -22.77 -17.27 -40.75
CA ILE A 289 -24.16 -17.68 -40.97
C ILE A 289 -24.54 -17.53 -42.44
N GLY A 290 -24.17 -16.42 -43.10
CA GLY A 290 -24.43 -16.18 -44.51
C GLY A 290 -23.76 -17.22 -45.43
N LEU A 291 -22.49 -17.53 -45.19
CA LEU A 291 -21.74 -18.55 -45.93
C LEU A 291 -22.33 -19.96 -45.71
N TYR A 292 -22.73 -20.28 -44.47
CA TYR A 292 -23.39 -21.55 -44.15
C TYR A 292 -24.74 -21.70 -44.88
N ARG A 293 -25.57 -20.64 -44.88
CA ARG A 293 -26.85 -20.61 -45.63
C ARG A 293 -26.65 -20.76 -47.14
N LYS A 294 -25.62 -20.11 -47.71
CA LYS A 294 -25.27 -20.25 -49.13
C LYS A 294 -24.81 -21.68 -49.47
N LYS A 295 -24.02 -22.32 -48.61
CA LYS A 295 -23.57 -23.71 -48.80
C LYS A 295 -24.73 -24.71 -48.73
N THR A 296 -25.60 -24.58 -47.74
CA THR A 296 -26.77 -25.46 -47.56
C THR A 296 -27.80 -25.32 -48.68
N THR A 297 -28.08 -24.10 -49.14
CA THR A 297 -28.94 -23.88 -50.33
C THR A 297 -28.33 -24.46 -51.62
N ARG A 298 -27.00 -24.37 -51.80
CA ARG A 298 -26.30 -25.01 -52.93
C ARG A 298 -26.36 -26.54 -52.88
N ASN A 299 -26.26 -27.14 -51.70
CA ASN A 299 -26.36 -28.60 -51.54
C ASN A 299 -27.79 -29.14 -51.73
N LYS A 300 -28.84 -28.36 -51.45
CA LYS A 300 -30.23 -28.74 -51.74
C LYS A 300 -30.61 -28.67 -53.23
N LYS A 301 -29.81 -27.99 -54.06
CA LYS A 301 -30.02 -27.84 -55.52
C LYS A 301 -29.23 -28.85 -56.36
N LYS A 302 -28.44 -29.72 -55.73
CA LYS A 302 -27.78 -30.87 -56.35
C LYS A 302 -28.50 -32.13 -55.91
#